data_AF-A0A7H0IIQ4-F1
#
_entry.id   AF-A0A7H0IIQ4-F1
#
_cell.length_a   1.000
_cell.length_b   1.000
_cell.length_c   1.000
_cell.angle_alpha   90.00
_cell.angle_beta   90.00
_cell.angle_gamma   90.00
#
_symmetry.space_group_name_H-M   'P 1'
#
loop_
_entity.id
_entity.type
_entity.pdbx_description
1 polymer ?
#
loop_
_entity_poly.entity_id
_entity_poly.type
_entity_poly.pdbx_seq_one_letter_code
_entity_poly.pdbx_strand_id
1 'polypeptide(L)'
;MPWAALVSAVVGAVIATGAGALLERARWRRERSERSAGVRRVLYGEYLEQLSQARNVFRGLARSPDLPRAEREQAARSGFAACYGLRYQMSITAPDQVVRASETAFRALRDVRDLAAGGVAAGDPAYVTGRESYEDALAALRAGMRRTWVSIGRRAEGPGHRGPR
;
A
#
# COMPACT_ATOMS: atom_id res chain seq x y z
N MET A 1 -12.78 59.29 24.06
CA MET A 1 -12.60 58.27 23.01
C MET A 1 -11.42 57.29 23.28
N PRO A 2 -11.25 56.67 24.48
CA PRO A 2 -10.17 55.69 24.73
C PRO A 2 -10.53 54.23 24.46
N TRP A 3 -11.82 53.89 24.47
CA TRP A 3 -12.29 52.50 24.33
C TRP A 3 -12.12 51.95 22.90
N ALA A 4 -12.17 52.80 21.88
CA ALA A 4 -12.00 52.41 20.47
C ALA A 4 -10.58 51.89 20.17
N ALA A 5 -9.55 52.48 20.79
CA ALA A 5 -8.16 52.01 20.63
C ALA A 5 -7.93 50.65 21.30
N LEU A 6 -8.54 50.44 22.47
CA LEU A 6 -8.53 49.14 23.17
C LEU A 6 -9.22 48.05 22.36
N VAL A 7 -10.39 48.34 21.77
CA VAL A 7 -11.11 47.39 20.91
C VAL A 7 -10.28 47.03 19.69
N SER A 8 -9.67 48.01 19.02
CA SER A 8 -8.82 47.75 17.84
C SER A 8 -7.57 46.93 18.17
N ALA A 9 -6.94 47.13 19.32
CA ALA A 9 -5.79 46.35 19.75
C ALA A 9 -6.15 44.87 20.05
N VAL A 10 -7.28 44.65 20.72
CA VAL A 10 -7.81 43.30 20.99
C VAL A 10 -8.18 42.58 19.69
N VAL A 11 -8.85 43.27 18.77
CA VAL A 11 -9.20 42.72 17.45
C VAL A 11 -7.94 42.37 16.65
N GLY A 12 -6.94 43.25 16.63
CA GLY A 12 -5.65 42.99 15.96
C GLY A 12 -4.91 41.78 16.55
N ALA A 13 -4.90 41.66 17.88
CA ALA A 13 -4.29 40.51 18.56
C ALA A 13 -5.02 39.19 18.24
N VAL A 14 -6.36 39.19 18.26
CA VAL A 14 -7.16 38.00 17.93
C VAL A 14 -6.97 37.57 16.47
N ILE A 15 -6.90 38.53 15.53
CA ILE A 15 -6.65 38.24 14.11
C ILE A 15 -5.25 37.66 13.93
N ALA A 16 -4.23 38.23 14.56
CA ALA A 16 -2.85 37.74 14.47
C ALA A 16 -2.70 36.33 15.08
N THR A 17 -3.26 36.09 16.27
CA THR A 17 -3.21 34.79 16.94
C THR A 17 -4.05 33.73 16.21
N GLY A 18 -5.22 34.11 15.69
CA GLY A 18 -6.10 33.22 14.93
C GLY A 18 -5.48 32.78 13.60
N ALA A 19 -4.81 33.70 12.89
CA ALA A 19 -4.08 33.38 11.66
C ALA A 19 -2.92 32.41 11.92
N GLY A 20 -2.15 32.63 13.00
CA GLY A 20 -1.07 31.72 13.42
C GLY A 20 -1.57 30.32 13.74
N ALA A 21 -2.64 30.20 14.55
CA ALA A 21 -3.21 28.91 14.93
C ALA A 21 -3.78 28.11 13.73
N LEU A 22 -4.37 28.80 12.74
CA LEU A 22 -4.85 28.15 11.51
C LEU A 22 -3.71 27.64 10.63
N LEU A 23 -2.63 28.43 10.49
CA LEU A 23 -1.41 28.03 9.80
C LEU A 23 -0.75 26.82 10.47
N GLU A 24 -0.60 26.85 11.80
CA GLU A 24 -0.06 25.75 12.60
C GLU A 24 -0.88 24.46 12.41
N ARG A 25 -2.22 24.59 12.42
CA ARG A 25 -3.14 23.46 12.27
C ARG A 25 -3.12 22.89 10.85
N ALA A 26 -2.98 23.73 9.82
CA ALA A 26 -2.80 23.30 8.44
C ALA A 26 -1.47 22.57 8.26
N ARG A 27 -0.39 23.11 8.83
CA ARG A 27 0.95 22.50 8.84
C ARG A 27 0.94 21.12 9.52
N TRP A 28 0.38 21.03 10.72
CA TRP A 28 0.25 19.77 11.45
C TRP A 28 -0.51 18.70 10.68
N ARG A 29 -1.61 19.08 9.98
CA ARG A 29 -2.37 18.16 9.13
C ARG A 29 -1.56 17.69 7.92
N ARG A 30 -0.79 18.56 7.27
CA ARG A 30 0.09 18.20 6.15
C ARG A 30 1.17 17.23 6.60
N GLU A 31 1.89 17.55 7.68
CA GLU A 31 2.94 16.69 8.24
C GLU A 31 2.41 15.31 8.67
N ARG A 32 1.18 15.23 9.19
CA ARG A 32 0.55 13.93 9.50
C ARG A 32 0.22 13.13 8.24
N SER A 33 -0.27 13.80 7.20
CA SER A 33 -0.58 13.17 5.91
C SER A 33 0.67 12.63 5.23
N GLU A 34 1.74 13.43 5.21
CA GLU A 34 3.05 13.08 4.64
C GLU A 34 3.69 11.90 5.38
N ARG A 35 3.70 11.93 6.72
CA ARG A 35 4.18 10.79 7.54
C ARG A 35 3.42 9.51 7.24
N SER A 36 2.09 9.58 7.19
CA SER A 36 1.25 8.42 6.87
C SER A 36 1.49 7.91 5.45
N ALA A 37 1.77 8.82 4.50
CA ALA A 37 2.18 8.47 3.16
C ALA A 37 3.55 7.77 3.15
N GLY A 38 4.52 8.25 3.92
CA GLY A 38 5.83 7.63 4.07
C GLY A 38 5.73 6.18 4.57
N VAL A 39 5.01 5.95 5.67
CA VAL A 39 4.79 4.61 6.24
C VAL A 39 4.18 3.65 5.22
N ARG A 40 3.13 4.09 4.51
CA ARG A 40 2.51 3.25 3.46
C ARG A 40 3.47 2.94 2.31
N ARG A 41 4.35 3.89 1.93
CA ARG A 41 5.30 3.71 0.83
C ARG A 41 6.29 2.59 1.13
N VAL A 42 6.83 2.59 2.34
CA VAL A 42 7.75 1.55 2.84
C VAL A 42 7.04 0.21 2.87
N LEU A 43 5.88 0.13 3.54
CA LEU A 43 5.10 -1.10 3.64
C LEU A 43 4.73 -1.69 2.27
N TYR A 44 4.32 -0.85 1.31
CA TYR A 44 3.99 -1.30 -0.04
C TYR A 44 5.21 -1.85 -0.77
N GLY A 45 6.39 -1.23 -0.60
CA GLY A 45 7.65 -1.72 -1.14
C GLY A 45 8.01 -3.10 -0.59
N GLU A 46 8.05 -3.22 0.73
CA GLU A 46 8.34 -4.49 1.44
C GLU A 46 7.36 -5.59 1.03
N TYR A 47 6.07 -5.28 0.94
CA TYR A 47 5.07 -6.27 0.52
C TYR A 47 5.28 -6.76 -0.91
N LEU A 48 5.52 -5.85 -1.86
CA LEU A 48 5.76 -6.23 -3.24
C LEU A 48 7.07 -7.00 -3.42
N GLU A 49 8.08 -6.67 -2.62
CA GLU A 49 9.35 -7.40 -2.57
C GLU A 49 9.13 -8.85 -2.12
N GLN A 50 8.46 -9.06 -0.98
CA GLN A 50 8.23 -10.42 -0.47
C GLN A 50 7.36 -11.27 -1.40
N LEU A 51 6.34 -10.68 -2.03
CA LEU A 51 5.57 -11.39 -3.05
C LEU A 51 6.43 -11.79 -4.26
N SER A 52 7.39 -10.93 -4.67
CA SER A 52 8.33 -11.23 -5.76
C SER A 52 9.32 -12.33 -5.37
N GLN A 53 9.86 -12.29 -4.15
CA GLN A 53 10.77 -13.31 -3.62
C GLN A 53 10.06 -14.68 -3.55
N ALA A 54 8.86 -14.73 -2.97
CA ALA A 54 8.05 -15.94 -2.89
C ALA A 54 7.75 -16.54 -4.28
N ARG A 55 7.32 -15.72 -5.25
CA ARG A 55 7.11 -16.17 -6.64
C ARG A 55 8.38 -16.76 -7.24
N ASN A 56 9.54 -16.15 -6.99
CA ASN A 56 10.81 -16.66 -7.51
C ASN A 56 11.15 -18.05 -6.96
N VAL A 57 10.86 -18.30 -5.68
CA VAL A 57 10.98 -19.64 -5.08
C VAL A 57 10.08 -20.63 -5.84
N PHE A 58 8.80 -20.31 -6.03
CA PHE A 58 7.86 -21.23 -6.69
C PHE A 58 8.24 -21.51 -8.15
N ARG A 59 8.72 -20.48 -8.87
CA ARG A 59 9.26 -20.64 -10.21
C ARG A 59 10.48 -21.56 -10.25
N GLY A 60 11.33 -21.54 -9.21
CA GLY A 60 12.42 -22.50 -9.05
C GLY A 60 11.88 -23.92 -8.88
N LEU A 61 10.95 -24.10 -7.94
CA LEU A 61 10.34 -25.42 -7.67
C LEU A 61 9.62 -26.02 -8.90
N ALA A 62 8.92 -25.20 -9.67
CA ALA A 62 8.23 -25.63 -10.90
C ALA A 62 9.19 -25.97 -12.05
N ARG A 63 10.46 -25.55 -11.98
CA ARG A 63 11.52 -25.89 -12.95
C ARG A 63 12.40 -27.06 -12.50
N SER A 64 12.25 -27.52 -11.27
CA SER A 64 13.02 -28.62 -10.68
C SER A 64 12.08 -29.78 -10.34
N PRO A 65 11.57 -30.52 -11.36
CA PRO A 65 10.62 -31.61 -11.15
C PRO A 65 11.23 -32.78 -10.36
N ASP A 66 12.56 -32.89 -10.33
CA ASP A 66 13.27 -33.98 -9.66
C ASP A 66 13.42 -33.78 -8.14
N LEU A 67 13.02 -32.60 -7.62
CA LEU A 67 13.12 -32.32 -6.19
C LEU A 67 12.19 -33.23 -5.39
N PRO A 68 12.65 -33.87 -4.29
CA PRO A 68 11.79 -34.68 -3.44
C PRO A 68 10.56 -33.89 -2.97
N ARG A 69 9.40 -34.54 -2.93
CA ARG A 69 8.12 -33.88 -2.58
C ARG A 69 8.18 -33.16 -1.23
N ALA A 70 8.74 -33.80 -0.21
CA ALA A 70 8.84 -33.21 1.13
C ALA A 70 9.69 -31.93 1.15
N GLU A 71 10.80 -31.90 0.43
CA GLU A 71 11.67 -30.73 0.29
C GLU A 71 10.96 -29.60 -0.47
N ARG A 72 10.22 -29.96 -1.53
CA ARG A 72 9.44 -29.02 -2.34
C ARG A 72 8.35 -28.35 -1.53
N GLU A 73 7.57 -29.11 -0.78
CA GLU A 73 6.53 -28.60 0.11
C GLU A 73 7.12 -27.72 1.21
N GLN A 74 8.25 -28.09 1.79
CA GLN A 74 8.95 -27.29 2.80
C GLN A 74 9.44 -25.96 2.21
N ALA A 75 10.08 -25.99 1.04
CA ALA A 75 10.57 -24.79 0.36
C ALA A 75 9.43 -23.85 -0.06
N ALA A 76 8.32 -24.41 -0.55
CA ALA A 76 7.13 -23.64 -0.89
C ALA A 76 6.51 -22.96 0.36
N ARG A 77 6.42 -23.69 1.49
CA ARG A 77 5.91 -23.13 2.75
C ARG A 77 6.82 -22.05 3.32
N SER A 78 8.14 -22.31 3.39
CA SER A 78 9.10 -21.34 3.94
C SER A 78 9.21 -20.08 3.09
N GLY A 79 9.23 -20.22 1.75
CA GLY A 79 9.28 -19.10 0.82
C GLY A 79 8.04 -18.19 0.88
N PHE A 80 6.90 -18.70 1.35
CA PHE A 80 5.67 -17.92 1.50
C PHE A 80 5.47 -17.32 2.89
N ALA A 81 6.17 -17.82 3.92
CA ALA A 81 5.88 -17.53 5.32
C ALA A 81 5.90 -16.03 5.65
N ALA A 82 6.87 -15.29 5.10
CA ALA A 82 7.00 -13.85 5.34
C ALA A 82 5.81 -13.03 4.80
N CYS A 83 5.08 -13.55 3.80
CA CYS A 83 3.94 -12.85 3.21
C CYS A 83 2.77 -12.70 4.20
N TYR A 84 2.63 -13.62 5.16
CA TYR A 84 1.55 -13.57 6.15
C TYR A 84 1.67 -12.36 7.09
N GLY A 85 2.89 -12.07 7.58
CA GLY A 85 3.13 -10.93 8.46
C GLY A 85 2.79 -9.60 7.80
N LEU A 86 3.30 -9.40 6.58
CA LEU A 86 3.06 -8.17 5.83
C LEU A 86 1.59 -8.01 5.40
N ARG A 87 0.89 -9.11 5.14
CA ARG A 87 -0.55 -9.09 4.87
C ARG A 87 -1.34 -8.52 6.06
N TYR A 88 -1.00 -8.89 7.29
CA TYR A 88 -1.65 -8.31 8.47
C TYR A 88 -1.35 -6.82 8.59
N GLN A 89 -0.11 -6.40 8.39
CA GLN A 89 0.25 -4.99 8.39
C GLN A 89 -0.49 -4.18 7.30
N MET A 90 -0.67 -4.76 6.11
CA MET A 90 -1.48 -4.19 5.03
C MET A 90 -2.93 -3.97 5.47
N SER A 91 -3.56 -4.93 6.14
CA SER A 91 -4.94 -4.80 6.62
C SER A 91 -5.16 -3.68 7.63
N ILE A 92 -4.11 -3.29 8.37
CA ILE A 92 -4.17 -2.22 9.38
C ILE A 92 -3.86 -0.85 8.75
N THR A 93 -2.92 -0.81 7.80
CA THR A 93 -2.28 0.46 7.37
C THR A 93 -2.78 0.94 6.01
N ALA A 94 -3.17 0.03 5.13
CA ALA A 94 -3.56 0.34 3.76
C ALA A 94 -5.05 0.72 3.67
N PRO A 95 -5.45 1.59 2.73
CA PRO A 95 -6.86 1.82 2.45
C PRO A 95 -7.56 0.55 1.93
N ASP A 96 -8.86 0.40 2.20
CA ASP A 96 -9.63 -0.81 1.89
C ASP A 96 -9.48 -1.32 0.45
N GLN A 97 -9.42 -0.41 -0.53
CA GLN A 97 -9.23 -0.76 -1.93
C GLN A 97 -7.89 -1.47 -2.19
N VAL A 98 -6.84 -1.09 -1.45
CA VAL A 98 -5.52 -1.70 -1.53
C VAL A 98 -5.52 -3.00 -0.73
N VAL A 99 -6.17 -3.05 0.43
CA VAL A 99 -6.35 -4.27 1.22
C VAL A 99 -7.01 -5.36 0.38
N ARG A 100 -8.16 -5.07 -0.27
CA ARG A 100 -8.85 -6.03 -1.13
C ARG A 100 -7.99 -6.49 -2.31
N ALA A 101 -7.28 -5.57 -2.97
CA ALA A 101 -6.39 -5.97 -4.06
C ALA A 101 -5.19 -6.81 -3.55
N SER A 102 -4.70 -6.52 -2.34
CA SER A 102 -3.60 -7.28 -1.72
C SER A 102 -4.03 -8.68 -1.34
N GLU A 103 -5.29 -8.84 -0.91
CA GLU A 103 -5.93 -10.11 -0.62
C GLU A 103 -5.98 -11.00 -1.87
N THR A 104 -6.46 -10.43 -2.98
CA THR A 104 -6.55 -11.14 -4.25
C THR A 104 -5.18 -11.60 -4.73
N ALA A 105 -4.18 -10.71 -4.71
CA ALA A 105 -2.81 -11.06 -5.11
C ALA A 105 -2.20 -12.12 -4.19
N PHE A 106 -2.45 -12.04 -2.87
CA PHE A 106 -1.99 -13.02 -1.90
C PHE A 106 -2.58 -14.41 -2.16
N ARG A 107 -3.89 -14.49 -2.40
CA ARG A 107 -4.58 -15.75 -2.69
C ARG A 107 -4.08 -16.36 -4.00
N ALA A 108 -4.00 -15.58 -5.06
CA ALA A 108 -3.48 -16.04 -6.35
C ALA A 108 -2.04 -16.57 -6.23
N LEU A 109 -1.18 -15.90 -5.44
CA LEU A 109 0.19 -16.38 -5.21
C LEU A 109 0.23 -17.67 -4.38
N ARG A 110 -0.68 -17.81 -3.41
CA ARG A 110 -0.84 -19.04 -2.63
C ARG A 110 -1.30 -20.21 -3.52
N ASP A 111 -2.18 -19.95 -4.48
CA ASP A 111 -2.63 -20.99 -5.40
C ASP A 111 -1.47 -21.43 -6.32
N VAL A 112 -0.63 -20.50 -6.78
CA VAL A 112 0.64 -20.83 -7.48
C VAL A 112 1.60 -21.63 -6.59
N ARG A 113 1.73 -21.28 -5.31
CA ARG A 113 2.53 -22.04 -4.34
C ARG A 113 2.04 -23.48 -4.24
N ASP A 114 0.74 -23.68 -4.15
CA ASP A 114 0.15 -25.01 -3.97
C ASP A 114 0.37 -25.88 -5.21
N LEU A 115 0.29 -25.30 -6.42
CA LEU A 115 0.69 -25.97 -7.67
C LEU A 115 2.18 -26.34 -7.69
N ALA A 116 3.05 -25.39 -7.34
CA ALA A 116 4.49 -25.62 -7.28
C ALA A 116 4.88 -26.68 -6.24
N ALA A 117 4.24 -26.67 -5.08
CA ALA A 117 4.42 -27.68 -4.03
C ALA A 117 3.93 -29.06 -4.45
N GLY A 118 2.82 -29.13 -5.20
CA GLY A 118 2.30 -30.35 -5.83
C GLY A 118 3.18 -30.87 -6.97
N GLY A 119 4.20 -30.11 -7.36
CA GLY A 119 5.20 -30.49 -8.35
C GLY A 119 4.77 -30.27 -9.80
N VAL A 120 3.75 -29.43 -10.02
CA VAL A 120 3.31 -29.02 -11.35
C VAL A 120 4.46 -28.28 -12.06
N ALA A 121 4.77 -28.70 -13.28
CA ALA A 121 5.87 -28.15 -14.05
C ALA A 121 5.55 -26.73 -14.57
N ALA A 122 6.59 -25.92 -14.79
CA ALA A 122 6.42 -24.53 -15.21
C ALA A 122 5.73 -24.36 -16.58
N GLY A 123 5.79 -25.38 -17.45
CA GLY A 123 5.12 -25.40 -18.75
C GLY A 123 3.71 -26.01 -18.72
N ASP A 124 3.27 -26.53 -17.59
CA ASP A 124 1.93 -27.08 -17.42
C ASP A 124 0.89 -25.95 -17.51
N PRO A 125 -0.19 -26.10 -18.30
CA PRO A 125 -1.26 -25.11 -18.39
C PRO A 125 -1.78 -24.64 -17.03
N ALA A 126 -1.91 -25.52 -16.04
CA ALA A 126 -2.39 -25.15 -14.71
C ALA A 126 -1.45 -24.14 -14.02
N TYR A 127 -0.14 -24.36 -14.12
CA TYR A 127 0.86 -23.45 -13.58
C TYR A 127 0.90 -22.12 -14.33
N VAL A 128 0.80 -22.16 -15.67
CA VAL A 128 0.76 -20.97 -16.52
C VAL A 128 -0.45 -20.09 -16.19
N THR A 129 -1.65 -20.67 -16.15
CA THR A 129 -2.89 -19.95 -15.79
C THR A 129 -2.85 -19.39 -14.37
N GLY A 130 -2.32 -20.16 -13.41
CA GLY A 130 -2.13 -19.67 -12.04
C GLY A 130 -1.19 -18.46 -11.98
N ARG A 131 -0.06 -18.52 -12.71
CA ARG A 131 0.90 -17.41 -12.80
C ARG A 131 0.29 -16.16 -13.41
N GLU A 132 -0.46 -16.30 -14.51
CA GLU A 132 -1.13 -15.19 -15.18
C GLU A 132 -2.17 -14.53 -14.27
N SER A 133 -3.00 -15.34 -13.59
CA SER A 133 -3.96 -14.86 -12.60
C SER A 133 -3.29 -14.07 -11.47
N TYR A 134 -2.12 -14.52 -11.02
CA TYR A 134 -1.32 -13.77 -10.04
C TYR A 134 -0.76 -12.46 -10.62
N GLU A 135 -0.28 -12.46 -11.85
CA GLU A 135 0.24 -11.25 -12.51
C GLU A 135 -0.84 -10.18 -12.68
N ASP A 136 -2.05 -10.57 -13.06
CA ASP A 136 -3.22 -9.68 -13.14
C ASP A 136 -3.59 -9.10 -11.78
N ALA A 137 -3.66 -9.95 -10.75
CA ALA A 137 -3.94 -9.52 -9.39
C ALA A 137 -2.86 -8.55 -8.86
N LEU A 138 -1.60 -8.81 -9.17
CA LEU A 138 -0.47 -7.95 -8.82
C LEU A 138 -0.52 -6.61 -9.56
N ALA A 139 -0.93 -6.59 -10.83
CA ALA A 139 -1.15 -5.38 -11.59
C ALA A 139 -2.27 -4.52 -10.99
N ALA A 140 -3.39 -5.15 -10.61
CA ALA A 140 -4.50 -4.50 -9.93
C ALA A 140 -4.09 -3.90 -8.56
N LEU A 141 -3.29 -4.63 -7.79
CA LEU A 141 -2.71 -4.16 -6.52
C LEU A 141 -1.86 -2.90 -6.73
N ARG A 142 -0.89 -2.95 -7.65
CA ARG A 142 -0.03 -1.80 -7.96
C ARG A 142 -0.84 -0.60 -8.44
N ALA A 143 -1.90 -0.82 -9.23
CA ALA A 143 -2.81 0.24 -9.65
C ALA A 143 -3.57 0.86 -8.46
N GLY A 144 -4.03 0.04 -7.51
CA GLY A 144 -4.66 0.50 -6.26
C GLY A 144 -3.72 1.34 -5.40
N MET A 145 -2.47 0.89 -5.24
CA MET A 145 -1.41 1.63 -4.56
C MET A 145 -1.17 2.99 -5.26
N ARG A 146 -1.09 3.01 -6.60
CA ARG A 146 -0.91 4.24 -7.39
C ARG A 146 -2.04 5.25 -7.21
N ARG A 147 -3.30 4.80 -7.27
CA ARG A 147 -4.48 5.67 -7.06
C ARG A 147 -4.49 6.32 -5.67
N THR A 148 -3.91 5.66 -4.67
CA THR A 148 -3.79 6.22 -3.32
C THR A 148 -2.97 7.52 -3.34
N TRP A 149 -1.89 7.59 -4.13
CA TRP A 149 -1.05 8.80 -4.26
C TRP A 149 -1.80 9.96 -4.92
N VAL A 150 -2.53 9.69 -5.99
CA VAL A 150 -3.30 10.73 -6.72
C VAL A 150 -4.36 11.37 -5.82
N SER A 151 -4.98 10.58 -4.93
CA SER A 151 -5.98 11.08 -3.98
C SER A 151 -5.41 11.97 -2.87
N ILE A 152 -4.11 11.84 -2.57
CA ILE A 152 -3.40 12.67 -1.57
C ILE A 152 -3.06 14.03 -2.18
N GLY A 153 -2.58 14.06 -3.43
CA GLY A 153 -2.31 15.30 -4.17
C GLY A 153 -3.56 16.19 -4.31
N ARG A 154 -4.69 15.60 -4.71
CA ARG A 154 -5.97 16.33 -4.84
C ARG A 154 -6.56 16.87 -3.54
N ARG A 155 -6.21 16.29 -2.38
CA ARG A 155 -6.62 16.82 -1.06
C ARG A 155 -5.73 17.96 -0.56
N ALA A 156 -4.50 18.05 -1.06
CA ALA A 156 -3.60 19.16 -0.75
C ALA A 156 -4.01 20.45 -1.49
N GLU A 157 -4.65 20.33 -2.66
CA GLU A 157 -5.18 21.43 -3.49
C GLU A 157 -6.60 21.87 -3.08
N GLY A 158 -6.91 21.91 -1.78
CA GLY A 158 -8.23 22.35 -1.27
C GLY A 158 -8.75 23.63 -1.95
N PRO A 159 -10.08 23.80 -2.08
CA PRO A 159 -10.71 24.66 -3.07
C PRO A 159 -10.15 26.09 -3.00
N GLY A 160 -9.28 26.41 -3.96
CA GLY A 160 -8.82 27.77 -4.17
C GLY A 160 -10.05 28.63 -4.41
N HIS A 161 -10.27 29.57 -3.50
CA HIS A 161 -11.32 30.57 -3.57
C HIS A 161 -11.17 31.32 -4.90
N ARG A 162 -11.90 30.90 -5.93
CA ARG A 162 -12.12 31.72 -7.12
C ARG A 162 -13.00 32.88 -6.66
N GLY A 163 -12.37 34.00 -6.33
CA GLY A 163 -13.06 35.28 -6.18
C GLY A 163 -13.70 35.68 -7.52
N PRO A 164 -14.91 36.24 -7.52
CA PRO A 164 -15.53 36.73 -8.74
C PRO A 164 -14.72 37.92 -9.28
N ARG A 165 -14.58 37.93 -10.61
CA ARG A 165 -13.98 39.04 -11.38
C ARG A 165 -14.94 40.23 -11.43
#